data_AF-A0AAT9HH81-F1
#
_entry.id   AF-A0AAT9HH81-F1
#
_cell.length_a   1.000
_cell.length_b   1.000
_cell.length_c   1.000
_cell.angle_alpha   90.00
_cell.angle_beta   90.00
_cell.angle_gamma   90.00
#
_symmetry.space_group_name_H-M   'P 1'
#
loop_
_entity.id
_entity.type
_entity.pdbx_description
1 polymer ?
#
loop_
_entity_poly.entity_id
_entity_poly.type
_entity_poly.pdbx_seq_one_letter_code
_entity_poly.pdbx_strand_id
1 'polypeptide(L)'
;MRETAPQPREHGRAGAGQFAGVPAHETGLYDGQFLGGLGLGGGGRCTGGLLGSGTYGWTMTDILIVSARTDRKEPEERVDLTSPPTYDDPARLADAYAAVPLLNCLLREVARPVPGTAERPTYRLPGTGRLLRVRGTRRPAEPELLTDGAWHRLGHPELVKLVAEELRRHTGLSNHELPAEMLDSREAVAALLAARARATPPDDPYLRSEQALVTGHTHHPAPKARGGGPAAAWLPYAPEAHARFPLTLLGLREDTVIDEGDTAALDRLGSAPPGYRLLPAHPWQLDLAARDLAPAFADGRLVRLGTTGFPVWPTAAIRTVYAPGRDLFLKFSLDVRITNDIRRLWRHDLLKLRTTDTAARTAFAGLDAAWQSDRGHRTADFAHEQLAVVVRDGLRDHLPPDTTPYLAAALVEGFDGNPWPPPPNRPPGGGRTCRR
;
A
#
# COMPACT_ATOMS: atom_id res chain seq x y z
N MET A 1 -18.81 73.03 -2.68
CA MET A 1 -17.43 73.13 -2.19
C MET A 1 -17.07 71.73 -1.70
N ARG A 2 -16.57 70.80 -2.51
CA ARG A 2 -15.21 70.69 -3.11
C ARG A 2 -14.10 70.97 -2.12
N GLU A 3 -13.43 69.89 -1.69
CA GLU A 3 -11.98 69.71 -1.41
C GLU A 3 -11.82 68.38 -0.63
N THR A 4 -10.81 67.52 -0.77
CA THR A 4 -9.98 67.02 -1.88
C THR A 4 -9.29 65.77 -1.30
N ALA A 5 -8.99 64.77 -2.13
CA ALA A 5 -8.29 63.54 -1.74
C ALA A 5 -6.85 63.79 -1.26
N PRO A 6 -6.15 62.72 -0.84
CA PRO A 6 -5.01 62.34 -1.67
C PRO A 6 -5.03 60.87 -2.10
N GLN A 7 -4.69 60.69 -3.37
CA GLN A 7 -4.38 59.43 -4.05
C GLN A 7 -3.00 58.87 -3.63
N PRO A 8 -2.72 57.59 -3.94
CA PRO A 8 -1.57 56.83 -3.46
C PRO A 8 -0.31 57.08 -4.30
N ARG A 9 0.88 56.89 -3.71
CA ARG A 9 2.15 56.86 -4.43
C ARG A 9 2.51 55.43 -4.85
N GLU A 10 2.48 55.20 -6.15
CA GLU A 10 3.22 54.14 -6.83
C GLU A 10 4.72 54.45 -6.87
N HIS A 11 5.56 53.41 -6.78
CA HIS A 11 6.85 53.15 -7.42
C HIS A 11 7.42 51.89 -6.72
N GLY A 12 7.85 50.81 -7.36
CA GLY A 12 8.03 50.50 -8.76
C GLY A 12 8.34 49.01 -8.91
N ARG A 13 8.13 48.51 -10.13
CA ARG A 13 8.34 47.15 -10.60
C ARG A 13 9.80 46.67 -10.46
N ALA A 14 9.94 45.44 -9.99
CA ALA A 14 10.95 44.45 -10.37
C ALA A 14 10.27 43.11 -10.07
N GLY A 15 10.06 42.14 -10.96
CA GLY A 15 10.82 41.67 -12.11
C GLY A 15 10.41 40.20 -12.19
N ALA A 16 9.63 39.83 -13.20
CA ALA A 16 9.11 38.49 -13.38
C ALA A 16 10.27 37.52 -13.65
N GLY A 17 10.55 36.63 -12.70
CA GLY A 17 11.43 35.48 -12.91
C GLY A 17 10.68 34.41 -13.68
N GLN A 18 11.07 34.19 -14.93
CA GLN A 18 10.67 33.08 -15.78
C GLN A 18 11.00 31.75 -15.09
N PHE A 19 9.97 30.99 -14.69
CA PHE A 19 10.14 29.56 -14.44
C PHE A 19 10.13 28.87 -15.80
N ALA A 20 11.34 28.64 -16.32
CA ALA A 20 11.55 27.79 -17.48
C ALA A 20 11.07 26.37 -17.16
N GLY A 21 10.17 25.86 -18.00
CA GLY A 21 9.69 24.49 -17.94
C GLY A 21 10.85 23.50 -18.13
N VAL A 22 10.90 22.50 -17.26
CA VAL A 22 11.67 21.29 -17.50
C VAL A 22 10.90 20.46 -18.53
N PRO A 23 11.47 20.13 -19.70
CA PRO A 23 10.78 19.36 -20.71
C PRO A 23 10.54 17.93 -20.21
N ALA A 24 9.33 17.43 -20.48
CA ALA A 24 9.01 16.03 -20.35
C ALA A 24 9.97 15.23 -21.25
N HIS A 25 10.80 14.38 -20.65
CA HIS A 25 11.57 13.40 -21.40
C HIS A 25 10.61 12.34 -21.93
N GLU A 26 10.50 12.30 -23.26
CA GLU A 26 9.91 11.22 -24.04
C GLU A 26 10.53 9.88 -23.63
N THR A 27 9.75 9.01 -22.97
CA THR A 27 10.05 7.58 -22.94
C THR A 27 9.65 7.01 -24.29
N GLY A 28 10.66 6.69 -25.11
CA GLY A 28 10.51 6.17 -26.46
C GLY A 28 9.56 4.98 -26.54
N LEU A 29 8.57 5.12 -27.43
CA LEU A 29 7.83 4.00 -28.02
C LEU A 29 8.82 3.17 -28.84
N TYR A 30 8.98 1.89 -28.50
CA TYR A 30 9.54 0.92 -29.43
C TYR A 30 8.46 0.52 -30.44
N ASP A 31 8.64 0.98 -31.68
CA ASP A 31 7.96 0.51 -32.87
C ASP A 31 8.29 -0.97 -33.12
N GLY A 32 7.29 -1.84 -33.05
CA GLY A 32 7.33 -3.21 -33.52
C GLY A 32 6.57 -3.31 -34.85
N GLN A 33 7.28 -3.12 -35.96
CA GLN A 33 6.74 -3.25 -37.31
C GLN A 33 6.19 -4.67 -37.56
N PHE A 34 4.94 -4.71 -38.00
CA PHE A 34 4.33 -5.84 -38.69
C PHE A 34 4.91 -5.95 -40.12
N LEU A 35 5.49 -7.10 -40.46
CA LEU A 35 5.59 -7.59 -41.84
C LEU A 35 5.33 -9.09 -41.86
N GLY A 36 4.34 -9.49 -42.67
CA GLY A 36 3.86 -10.86 -42.78
C GLY A 36 4.66 -11.76 -43.72
N GLY A 37 4.33 -13.05 -43.68
CA GLY A 37 4.80 -14.05 -44.64
C GLY A 37 4.24 -15.44 -44.33
N LEU A 38 3.36 -15.93 -45.20
CA LEU A 38 2.75 -17.27 -45.23
C LEU A 38 3.80 -18.39 -45.44
N GLY A 39 3.52 -19.59 -44.90
CA GLY A 39 4.22 -20.83 -45.30
C GLY A 39 3.77 -22.07 -44.51
N LEU A 40 3.05 -22.95 -45.19
CA LEU A 40 2.55 -24.26 -44.72
C LEU A 40 3.68 -25.29 -44.51
N GLY A 41 3.49 -26.24 -43.58
CA GLY A 41 4.08 -27.60 -43.72
C GLY A 41 4.56 -28.30 -42.45
N GLY A 42 3.78 -29.29 -41.99
CA GLY A 42 4.25 -30.65 -41.69
C GLY A 42 5.16 -30.95 -40.48
N GLY A 43 4.55 -31.57 -39.45
CA GLY A 43 5.04 -32.81 -38.81
C GLY A 43 6.29 -32.79 -37.91
N GLY A 44 6.14 -33.20 -36.65
CA GLY A 44 7.25 -33.80 -35.89
C GLY A 44 7.27 -33.57 -34.38
N ARG A 45 6.83 -34.60 -33.66
CA ARG A 45 7.33 -35.15 -32.38
C ARG A 45 7.66 -34.21 -31.22
N CYS A 46 6.97 -34.49 -30.11
CA CYS A 46 7.33 -34.13 -28.74
C CYS A 46 8.72 -34.64 -28.35
N THR A 47 9.57 -33.76 -27.83
CA THR A 47 10.57 -34.04 -26.80
C THR A 47 10.78 -32.79 -25.96
N GLY A 48 10.75 -32.96 -24.64
CA GLY A 48 10.82 -31.87 -23.67
C GLY A 48 12.18 -31.17 -23.64
N GLY A 49 12.14 -29.91 -23.25
CA GLY A 49 13.31 -29.08 -22.97
C GLY A 49 12.87 -27.88 -22.14
N LEU A 50 13.35 -27.84 -20.89
CA LEU A 50 13.23 -26.70 -19.98
C LEU A 50 13.73 -25.43 -20.66
N LEU A 51 12.90 -24.39 -20.68
CA LEU A 51 13.34 -23.00 -20.78
C LEU A 51 12.48 -22.17 -19.83
N GLY A 52 13.15 -21.65 -18.79
CA GLY A 52 12.58 -20.64 -17.92
C GLY A 52 12.41 -19.33 -18.68
N SER A 53 11.22 -18.75 -18.56
CA SER A 53 10.97 -17.35 -18.83
C SER A 53 10.34 -16.76 -17.57
N GLY A 54 11.13 -15.97 -16.87
CA GLY A 54 10.68 -15.18 -15.74
C GLY A 54 9.81 -14.02 -16.25
N THR A 55 8.53 -14.06 -15.89
CA THR A 55 7.66 -12.90 -15.87
C THR A 55 7.38 -12.58 -14.39
N TYR A 56 8.16 -11.66 -13.83
CA TYR A 56 7.86 -11.06 -12.53
C TYR A 56 6.75 -10.03 -12.73
N GLY A 57 5.50 -10.50 -12.72
CA GLY A 57 4.32 -9.67 -12.55
C GLY A 57 3.66 -10.02 -11.22
N TRP A 58 4.11 -9.41 -10.12
CA TRP A 58 3.43 -9.53 -8.84
C TRP A 58 2.55 -8.30 -8.62
N THR A 59 1.39 -8.26 -9.26
CA THR A 59 0.28 -7.38 -8.85
C THR A 59 -0.62 -8.14 -7.87
N MET A 60 -0.07 -8.54 -6.72
CA MET A 60 -0.86 -9.22 -5.69
C MET A 60 -1.78 -8.20 -5.01
N THR A 61 -3.04 -8.13 -5.45
CA THR A 61 -4.15 -7.48 -4.71
C THR A 61 -5.30 -8.45 -4.50
N ASP A 62 -4.97 -9.71 -4.23
CA ASP A 62 -5.93 -10.75 -3.90
C ASP A 62 -5.83 -11.03 -2.40
N ILE A 63 -6.90 -10.72 -1.68
CA ILE A 63 -7.05 -11.13 -0.29
C ILE A 63 -7.51 -12.58 -0.33
N LEU A 64 -6.56 -13.51 -0.19
CA LEU A 64 -6.89 -14.89 0.12
C LEU A 64 -7.37 -14.93 1.58
N ILE A 65 -8.67 -15.15 1.79
CA ILE A 65 -9.21 -15.43 3.12
C ILE A 65 -8.92 -16.91 3.41
N VAL A 66 -7.83 -17.18 4.13
CA VAL A 66 -7.53 -18.52 4.64
C VAL A 66 -8.27 -18.69 5.97
N SER A 67 -9.30 -19.54 6.00
CA SER A 67 -9.80 -20.08 7.26
C SER A 67 -8.90 -21.25 7.65
N ALA A 68 -8.25 -21.18 8.81
CA ALA A 68 -7.37 -22.24 9.29
C ALA A 68 -8.09 -23.09 10.33
N ARG A 69 -8.23 -24.41 10.07
CA ARG A 69 -8.45 -25.43 11.10
C ARG A 69 -7.12 -25.74 11.79
N THR A 70 -7.08 -25.61 13.11
CA THR A 70 -5.89 -25.64 13.97
C THR A 70 -5.34 -27.05 14.29
N ASP A 71 -5.60 -28.04 13.45
CA ASP A 71 -5.49 -29.45 13.86
C ASP A 71 -4.15 -30.12 13.48
N ARG A 72 -3.21 -29.41 12.83
CA ARG A 72 -1.91 -29.99 12.43
C ARG A 72 -0.75 -29.45 13.27
N LYS A 73 -0.15 -30.35 14.06
CA LYS A 73 1.14 -30.13 14.73
C LYS A 73 2.28 -30.39 13.75
N GLU A 74 2.78 -29.33 13.12
CA GLU A 74 4.15 -29.32 12.58
C GLU A 74 5.13 -28.85 13.67
N PRO A 75 6.41 -29.24 13.61
CA PRO A 75 7.38 -28.86 14.63
C PRO A 75 7.53 -27.34 14.70
N GLU A 76 7.15 -26.77 15.86
CA GLU A 76 7.24 -25.35 16.16
C GLU A 76 8.71 -24.88 16.14
N GLU A 77 9.14 -24.29 15.03
CA GLU A 77 10.25 -23.35 15.09
C GLU A 77 9.80 -22.21 16.01
N ARG A 78 10.48 -22.05 17.15
CA ARG A 78 10.07 -21.13 18.20
C ARG A 78 10.04 -19.70 17.65
N VAL A 79 8.84 -19.22 17.32
CA VAL A 79 8.63 -17.91 16.74
C VAL A 79 8.82 -16.87 17.83
N ASP A 80 10.01 -16.27 17.91
CA ASP A 80 10.21 -15.03 18.66
C ASP A 80 9.51 -13.91 17.88
N LEU A 81 8.19 -13.82 18.06
CA LEU A 81 7.49 -12.57 17.84
C LEU A 81 8.09 -11.62 18.88
N THR A 82 8.69 -10.52 18.45
CA THR A 82 8.91 -9.40 19.37
C THR A 82 7.69 -8.51 19.19
N SER A 83 6.94 -8.27 20.26
CA SER A 83 5.89 -7.24 20.24
C SER A 83 6.49 -5.91 19.80
N PRO A 84 5.74 -5.05 19.08
CA PRO A 84 6.21 -3.69 18.81
C PRO A 84 6.61 -3.04 20.14
N PRO A 85 7.77 -2.37 20.20
CA PRO A 85 8.27 -1.79 21.44
C PRO A 85 7.34 -0.68 21.93
N THR A 86 7.05 -0.67 23.22
CA THR A 86 6.34 0.43 23.89
C THR A 86 7.36 1.53 24.20
N TYR A 87 7.38 2.59 23.39
CA TYR A 87 8.16 3.79 23.66
C TYR A 87 7.22 4.93 24.06
N ASP A 88 7.53 5.61 25.16
CA ASP A 88 6.82 6.84 25.58
C ASP A 88 7.13 8.03 24.67
N ASP A 89 8.13 7.90 23.79
CA ASP A 89 8.54 8.89 22.80
C ASP A 89 8.01 8.51 21.39
N PRO A 90 7.04 9.26 20.83
CA PRO A 90 6.49 9.02 19.50
C PRO A 90 7.53 8.98 18.39
N ALA A 91 8.62 9.75 18.51
CA ALA A 91 9.68 9.77 17.51
C ALA A 91 10.47 8.45 17.52
N ARG A 92 10.78 7.91 18.70
CA ARG A 92 11.43 6.59 18.82
C ARG A 92 10.53 5.46 18.37
N LEU A 93 9.22 5.58 18.60
CA LEU A 93 8.25 4.61 18.09
C LEU A 93 8.23 4.60 16.56
N ALA A 94 8.20 5.77 15.91
CA ALA A 94 8.28 5.89 14.46
C ALA A 94 9.58 5.30 13.90
N ASP A 95 10.73 5.58 14.53
CA ASP A 95 12.02 5.00 14.17
C ASP A 95 12.00 3.47 14.24
N ALA A 96 11.40 2.89 15.29
CA ALA A 96 11.32 1.45 15.46
C ALA A 96 10.46 0.78 14.38
N TYR A 97 9.30 1.38 14.06
CA TYR A 97 8.44 0.92 12.97
C TYR A 97 9.13 1.02 11.61
N ALA A 98 9.87 2.11 11.34
CA ALA A 98 10.54 2.32 10.07
C ALA A 98 11.85 1.50 9.92
N ALA A 99 12.51 1.14 11.02
CA ALA A 99 13.74 0.34 10.99
C ALA A 99 13.48 -1.12 10.59
N VAL A 100 12.37 -1.73 11.01
CA VAL A 100 12.01 -3.13 10.70
C VAL A 100 12.09 -3.44 9.21
N PRO A 101 11.35 -2.73 8.32
CA PRO A 101 11.38 -3.03 6.89
C PRO A 101 12.76 -2.84 6.26
N LEU A 102 13.47 -1.80 6.67
CA LEU A 102 14.80 -1.47 6.15
C LEU A 102 15.83 -2.55 6.53
N LEU A 103 15.81 -2.99 7.79
CA LEU A 103 16.66 -4.08 8.27
C LEU A 103 16.31 -5.40 7.61
N ASN A 104 15.03 -5.75 7.49
CA ASN A 104 14.64 -6.99 6.83
C ASN A 104 15.12 -7.05 5.37
N CYS A 105 14.97 -5.97 4.59
CA CYS A 105 15.54 -5.88 3.23
C CYS A 105 17.06 -6.09 3.26
N LEU A 106 17.78 -5.31 4.07
CA LEU A 106 19.25 -5.39 4.14
C LEU A 106 19.73 -6.79 4.52
N LEU A 107 19.15 -7.37 5.57
CA LEU A 107 19.56 -8.64 6.15
C LEU A 107 19.22 -9.83 5.26
N ARG A 108 18.09 -9.77 4.55
CA ARG A 108 17.64 -10.84 3.65
C ARG A 108 18.35 -10.81 2.31
N GLU A 109 18.56 -9.62 1.74
CA GLU A 109 18.95 -9.48 0.33
C GLU A 109 20.47 -9.26 0.15
N VAL A 110 21.15 -8.72 1.15
CA VAL A 110 22.55 -8.26 1.00
C VAL A 110 23.48 -8.82 2.07
N ALA A 111 23.09 -8.72 3.35
CA ALA A 111 23.98 -9.03 4.44
C ALA A 111 24.27 -10.53 4.56
N ARG A 112 25.47 -10.89 5.03
CA ARG A 112 25.89 -12.28 5.25
C ARG A 112 25.89 -12.60 6.74
N PRO A 113 25.14 -13.61 7.23
CA PRO A 113 25.13 -13.95 8.65
C PRO A 113 26.53 -14.41 9.12
N VAL A 114 26.91 -14.01 10.33
CA VAL A 114 28.14 -14.44 11.01
C VAL A 114 27.82 -15.62 11.93
N PRO A 115 28.43 -16.81 11.73
CA PRO A 115 28.18 -17.98 12.57
C PRO A 115 28.49 -17.74 14.06
N GLY A 116 27.79 -18.45 14.94
CA GLY A 116 28.05 -18.41 16.39
C GLY A 116 27.50 -17.18 17.13
N THR A 117 26.68 -16.34 16.49
CA THR A 117 26.15 -15.10 17.07
C THR A 117 24.67 -15.19 17.45
N ALA A 118 24.19 -16.35 17.90
CA ALA A 118 22.76 -16.62 18.10
C ALA A 118 22.06 -15.71 19.14
N GLU A 119 22.78 -15.29 20.19
CA GLU A 119 22.21 -14.39 21.22
C GLU A 119 21.90 -12.99 20.67
N ARG A 120 22.71 -12.52 19.72
CA ARG A 120 22.49 -11.26 19.01
C ARG A 120 23.00 -11.39 17.57
N PRO A 121 22.13 -11.79 16.62
CA PRO A 121 22.50 -12.07 15.25
C PRO A 121 23.35 -10.95 14.65
N THR A 122 24.55 -11.32 14.20
CA THR A 122 25.51 -10.41 13.59
C THR A 122 25.68 -10.75 12.12
N TYR A 123 25.83 -9.72 11.30
CA TYR A 123 25.89 -9.81 9.85
C TYR A 123 27.06 -8.98 9.33
N ARG A 124 27.73 -9.51 8.30
CA ARG A 124 28.72 -8.79 7.52
C ARG A 124 28.05 -8.14 6.32
N LEU A 125 28.28 -6.85 6.15
CA LEU A 125 27.85 -6.07 5.01
C LEU A 125 28.92 -6.18 3.90
N PRO A 126 28.67 -6.88 2.78
CA PRO A 126 29.69 -7.20 1.78
C PRO A 126 30.28 -5.98 1.05
N GLY A 127 29.50 -4.93 0.80
CA GLY A 127 29.94 -3.73 0.10
C GLY A 127 30.87 -2.84 0.94
N THR A 128 30.55 -2.66 2.22
CA THR A 128 31.35 -1.84 3.16
C THR A 128 32.35 -2.64 3.99
N GLY A 129 32.17 -3.96 4.12
CA GLY A 129 32.96 -4.83 4.99
C GLY A 129 32.59 -4.75 6.48
N ARG A 130 31.64 -3.87 6.86
CA ARG A 130 31.27 -3.58 8.26
C ARG A 130 30.45 -4.70 8.88
N LEU A 131 30.42 -4.73 10.21
CA LEU A 131 29.60 -5.67 10.99
C LEU A 131 28.41 -4.95 11.62
N LEU A 132 27.21 -5.44 11.33
CA LEU A 132 25.94 -4.99 11.88
C LEU A 132 25.35 -6.10 12.75
N ARG A 133 24.88 -5.78 13.96
CA ARG A 133 24.10 -6.73 14.77
C ARG A 133 22.73 -6.17 15.12
N VAL A 134 21.75 -7.04 15.23
CA VAL A 134 20.34 -6.70 15.53
C VAL A 134 19.79 -7.62 16.60
N ARG A 135 18.64 -7.26 17.18
CA ARG A 135 17.82 -8.15 18.01
C ARG A 135 16.59 -8.61 17.24
N GLY A 136 16.18 -9.87 17.45
CA GLY A 136 15.02 -10.46 16.78
C GLY A 136 15.30 -10.83 15.32
N THR A 137 14.39 -11.62 14.74
CA THR A 137 14.51 -12.14 13.37
C THR A 137 13.45 -11.53 12.45
N ARG A 138 12.16 -11.70 12.78
CA ARG A 138 11.04 -11.23 11.96
C ARG A 138 10.82 -9.72 12.04
N ARG A 139 11.05 -9.15 13.23
CA ARG A 139 10.99 -7.70 13.53
C ARG A 139 12.33 -7.27 14.09
N PRO A 140 13.39 -7.22 13.26
CA PRO A 140 14.72 -6.85 13.71
C PRO A 140 14.70 -5.44 14.28
N ALA A 141 15.36 -5.26 15.42
CA ALA A 141 15.38 -4.03 16.18
C ALA A 141 16.78 -3.75 16.77
N GLU A 142 16.94 -2.55 17.31
CA GLU A 142 18.19 -2.10 17.97
C GLU A 142 19.45 -2.38 17.13
N PRO A 143 19.52 -1.86 15.89
CA PRO A 143 20.68 -2.05 15.04
C PRO A 143 21.90 -1.40 15.65
N GLU A 144 23.00 -2.14 15.70
CA GLU A 144 24.30 -1.66 16.17
C GLU A 144 25.40 -2.00 15.16
N LEU A 145 26.29 -1.03 14.94
CA LEU A 145 27.37 -1.11 13.97
C LEU A 145 28.71 -1.12 14.70
N LEU A 146 29.58 -2.07 14.35
CA LEU A 146 30.92 -2.12 14.91
C LEU A 146 31.79 -1.01 14.29
N THR A 147 32.29 -0.11 15.12
CA THR A 147 33.20 0.99 14.75
C THR A 147 34.26 1.12 15.84
N ASP A 148 35.54 1.22 15.46
CA ASP A 148 36.68 1.35 16.40
C ASP A 148 36.69 0.32 17.54
N GLY A 149 36.28 -0.92 17.24
CA GLY A 149 36.24 -2.02 18.21
C GLY A 149 35.03 -2.00 19.17
N ALA A 150 34.14 -1.02 19.06
CA ALA A 150 32.96 -0.88 19.89
C ALA A 150 31.65 -0.93 19.07
N TRP A 151 30.58 -1.41 19.70
CA TRP A 151 29.24 -1.46 19.09
C TRP A 151 28.48 -0.16 19.36
N HIS A 152 28.04 0.51 18.30
CA HIS A 152 27.30 1.77 18.38
C HIS A 152 25.89 1.60 17.85
N ARG A 153 24.88 2.03 18.63
CA ARG A 153 23.48 2.00 18.21
C ARG A 153 23.24 3.00 17.08
N LEU A 154 22.48 2.58 16.08
CA LEU A 154 22.07 3.42 14.96
C LEU A 154 20.64 3.94 15.17
N GLY A 155 20.46 5.25 15.03
CA GLY A 155 19.15 5.86 14.77
C GLY A 155 18.69 5.61 13.33
N HIS A 156 17.42 5.89 13.03
CA HIS A 156 16.87 5.65 11.70
C HIS A 156 17.63 6.39 10.57
N PRO A 157 17.99 7.69 10.69
CA PRO A 157 18.75 8.38 9.65
C PRO A 157 20.14 7.79 9.39
N GLU A 158 20.80 7.27 10.43
CA GLU A 158 22.12 6.63 10.32
C GLU A 158 22.01 5.27 9.64
N LEU A 159 20.95 4.51 9.95
CA LEU A 159 20.64 3.27 9.26
C LEU A 159 20.35 3.50 7.77
N VAL A 160 19.60 4.55 7.41
CA VAL A 160 19.35 4.92 6.00
C VAL A 160 20.67 5.21 5.28
N LYS A 161 21.57 5.99 5.89
CA LYS A 161 22.90 6.26 5.32
C LYS A 161 23.72 4.99 5.11
N LEU A 162 23.73 4.11 6.12
CA LEU A 162 24.41 2.82 6.03
C LEU A 162 23.88 1.96 4.88
N VAL A 163 22.56 1.83 4.77
CA VAL A 163 21.93 1.03 3.71
C VAL A 163 22.22 1.63 2.34
N ALA A 164 22.07 2.94 2.17
CA ALA A 164 22.36 3.60 0.91
C ALA A 164 23.82 3.42 0.47
N GLU A 165 24.77 3.56 1.41
CA GLU A 165 26.18 3.31 1.15
C GLU A 165 26.44 1.85 0.79
N GLU A 166 25.88 0.92 1.56
CA GLU A 166 26.03 -0.52 1.33
C GLU A 166 25.50 -0.93 -0.04
N LEU A 167 24.29 -0.50 -0.40
CA LEU A 167 23.69 -0.80 -1.70
C LEU A 167 24.52 -0.22 -2.85
N ARG A 168 25.01 1.03 -2.71
CA ARG A 168 25.87 1.64 -3.73
C ARG A 168 27.15 0.84 -3.94
N ARG A 169 27.81 0.42 -2.86
CA ARG A 169 29.05 -0.37 -2.95
C ARG A 169 28.80 -1.80 -3.44
N HIS A 170 27.66 -2.39 -3.07
CA HIS A 170 27.33 -3.77 -3.43
C HIS A 170 26.88 -3.91 -4.89
N THR A 171 26.09 -2.95 -5.39
CA THR A 171 25.50 -3.00 -6.74
C THR A 171 26.29 -2.20 -7.78
N GLY A 172 27.12 -1.25 -7.35
CA GLY A 172 27.78 -0.28 -8.23
C GLY A 172 26.84 0.81 -8.77
N LEU A 173 25.56 0.80 -8.38
CA LEU A 173 24.54 1.75 -8.84
C LEU A 173 24.23 2.78 -7.76
N SER A 174 23.99 4.03 -8.18
CA SER A 174 23.50 5.09 -7.30
C SER A 174 21.98 5.22 -7.44
N ASN A 175 21.28 5.30 -6.32
CA ASN A 175 19.87 5.68 -6.27
C ASN A 175 19.71 6.81 -5.26
N HIS A 176 19.56 8.04 -5.76
CA HIS A 176 19.48 9.24 -4.93
C HIS A 176 18.09 9.47 -4.32
N GLU A 177 17.06 8.86 -4.90
CA GLU A 177 15.67 8.99 -4.44
C GLU A 177 15.38 8.06 -3.27
N LEU A 178 15.94 6.86 -3.28
CA LEU A 178 15.67 5.83 -2.28
C LEU A 178 15.91 6.28 -0.82
N PRO A 179 17.02 6.97 -0.46
CA PRO A 179 17.20 7.48 0.90
C PRO A 179 16.11 8.48 1.29
N ALA A 180 15.65 9.32 0.37
CA ALA A 180 14.56 10.26 0.62
C ALA A 180 13.25 9.49 0.87
N GLU A 181 12.95 8.48 0.07
CA GLU A 181 11.76 7.63 0.26
C GLU A 181 11.77 6.90 1.62
N MET A 182 12.93 6.40 2.07
CA MET A 182 13.07 5.76 3.38
C MET A 182 12.78 6.76 4.51
N LEU A 183 13.32 7.98 4.41
CA LEU A 183 13.07 9.04 5.40
C LEU A 183 11.60 9.48 5.38
N ASP A 184 11.02 9.69 4.20
CA ASP A 184 9.61 10.05 4.02
C ASP A 184 8.68 8.97 4.57
N SER A 185 9.04 7.69 4.40
CA SER A 185 8.28 6.58 4.97
C SER A 185 8.27 6.64 6.50
N ARG A 186 9.38 7.03 7.14
CA ARG A 186 9.45 7.21 8.59
C ARG A 186 8.61 8.41 9.05
N GLU A 187 8.65 9.51 8.32
CA GLU A 187 7.81 10.68 8.62
C GLU A 187 6.32 10.39 8.44
N ALA A 188 5.96 9.59 7.43
CA ALA A 188 4.59 9.10 7.26
C ALA A 188 4.15 8.25 8.46
N VAL A 189 5.01 7.35 8.97
CA VAL A 189 4.73 6.58 10.19
C VAL A 189 4.52 7.51 11.39
N ALA A 190 5.37 8.52 11.58
CA ALA A 190 5.22 9.48 12.68
C ALA A 190 3.88 10.23 12.62
N ALA A 191 3.49 10.70 11.42
CA ALA A 191 2.20 11.35 11.20
C ALA A 191 1.02 10.41 11.46
N LEU A 192 1.12 9.14 11.02
CA LEU A 192 0.11 8.11 11.26
C LEU A 192 -0.07 7.84 12.75
N LEU A 193 1.03 7.63 13.49
CA LEU A 193 0.98 7.38 14.94
C LEU A 193 0.35 8.56 15.69
N ALA A 194 0.72 9.79 15.32
CA ALA A 194 0.17 10.99 15.93
C ALA A 194 -1.33 11.16 15.64
N ALA A 195 -1.80 10.82 14.44
CA ALA A 195 -3.22 10.83 14.09
C ALA A 195 -3.97 9.71 14.83
N ARG A 196 -3.43 8.49 14.80
CA ARG A 196 -4.00 7.30 15.44
C ARG A 196 -4.21 7.48 16.94
N ALA A 197 -3.27 8.10 17.65
CA ALA A 197 -3.37 8.36 19.09
C ALA A 197 -4.58 9.25 19.48
N ARG A 198 -5.16 9.97 18.52
CA ARG A 198 -6.33 10.85 18.72
C ARG A 198 -7.62 10.29 18.13
N ALA A 199 -7.55 9.13 17.48
CA ALA A 199 -8.67 8.52 16.79
C ALA A 199 -9.23 7.34 17.59
N THR A 200 -10.54 7.12 17.50
CA THR A 200 -11.17 5.93 18.06
C THR A 200 -11.05 4.78 17.05
N PRO A 201 -10.45 3.63 17.43
CA PRO A 201 -10.40 2.46 16.56
C PRO A 201 -11.81 1.94 16.26
N PRO A 202 -12.04 1.28 15.10
CA PRO A 202 -13.30 0.59 14.84
C PRO A 202 -13.54 -0.53 15.85
N ASP A 203 -14.81 -0.75 16.21
CA ASP A 203 -15.23 -1.90 17.04
C ASP A 203 -15.20 -3.21 16.27
N ASP A 204 -15.46 -3.16 14.95
CA ASP A 204 -15.41 -4.30 14.06
C ASP A 204 -13.97 -4.87 13.97
N PRO A 205 -13.73 -6.14 14.34
CA PRO A 205 -12.39 -6.72 14.37
C PRO A 205 -11.73 -6.83 12.98
N TYR A 206 -12.51 -7.04 11.92
CA TYR A 206 -11.99 -7.08 10.56
C TYR A 206 -11.47 -5.71 10.16
N LEU A 207 -12.27 -4.65 10.33
CA LEU A 207 -11.85 -3.27 10.10
C LEU A 207 -10.62 -2.91 10.93
N ARG A 208 -10.61 -3.32 12.21
CA ARG A 208 -9.47 -3.06 13.09
C ARG A 208 -8.19 -3.71 12.57
N SER A 209 -8.30 -4.93 12.04
CA SER A 209 -7.17 -5.65 11.44
C SER A 209 -6.67 -4.97 10.15
N GLU A 210 -7.56 -4.57 9.26
CA GLU A 210 -7.21 -3.81 8.04
C GLU A 210 -6.51 -2.48 8.37
N GLN A 211 -6.87 -1.89 9.51
CA GLN A 211 -6.33 -0.63 10.01
C GLN A 211 -5.15 -0.79 10.98
N ALA A 212 -4.64 -2.01 11.19
CA ALA A 212 -3.58 -2.27 12.16
C ALA A 212 -2.17 -2.07 11.59
N LEU A 213 -1.98 -2.15 10.27
CA LEU A 213 -0.67 -2.23 9.61
C LEU A 213 0.15 -0.93 9.63
N VAL A 214 0.59 -0.47 10.80
CA VAL A 214 1.42 0.75 10.93
C VAL A 214 2.79 0.59 10.27
N THR A 215 3.41 -0.59 10.36
CA THR A 215 4.70 -0.90 9.70
C THR A 215 4.56 -0.98 8.19
N GLY A 216 3.43 -1.48 7.70
CA GLY A 216 3.24 -1.82 6.29
C GLY A 216 4.04 -3.06 5.89
N HIS A 217 4.50 -3.10 4.64
CA HIS A 217 5.24 -4.25 4.11
C HIS A 217 6.62 -4.36 4.78
N THR A 218 6.84 -5.42 5.56
CA THR A 218 8.05 -5.61 6.38
C THR A 218 9.31 -5.94 5.57
N HIS A 219 9.23 -6.01 4.24
CA HIS A 219 10.35 -6.28 3.33
C HIS A 219 10.30 -5.32 2.14
N HIS A 220 10.07 -4.04 2.40
CA HIS A 220 10.15 -2.98 1.40
C HIS A 220 10.80 -1.77 2.07
N PRO A 221 11.81 -1.12 1.48
CA PRO A 221 12.62 -0.11 2.19
C PRO A 221 11.83 1.14 2.64
N ALA A 222 10.74 1.46 1.94
CA ALA A 222 9.89 2.63 2.22
C ALA A 222 8.38 2.29 2.17
N PRO A 223 7.87 1.40 3.04
CA PRO A 223 6.54 0.81 2.87
C PRO A 223 5.38 1.78 3.12
N LYS A 224 5.66 2.92 3.77
CA LYS A 224 4.68 3.97 4.07
C LYS A 224 4.91 5.26 3.30
N ALA A 225 5.85 5.29 2.36
CA ALA A 225 5.97 6.41 1.44
C ALA A 225 4.68 6.55 0.61
N ARG A 226 4.19 7.79 0.46
CA ARG A 226 2.94 8.13 -0.25
C ARG A 226 3.15 9.19 -1.33
N GLY A 227 4.25 9.11 -2.06
CA GLY A 227 4.54 10.00 -3.20
C GLY A 227 4.87 11.46 -2.84
N GLY A 228 5.36 11.73 -1.63
CA GLY A 228 5.91 13.05 -1.24
C GLY A 228 4.90 14.17 -0.96
N GLY A 229 3.59 13.91 -1.03
CA GLY A 229 2.55 14.89 -0.68
C GLY A 229 2.44 15.15 0.83
N PRO A 230 1.97 16.34 1.25
CA PRO A 230 1.84 16.68 2.68
C PRO A 230 0.86 15.75 3.38
N ALA A 231 1.13 15.44 4.66
CA ALA A 231 0.33 14.49 5.44
C ALA A 231 -1.17 14.81 5.46
N ALA A 232 -1.53 16.09 5.51
CA ALA A 232 -2.91 16.55 5.49
C ALA A 232 -3.70 16.10 4.25
N ALA A 233 -3.03 15.86 3.11
CA ALA A 233 -3.69 15.44 1.88
C ALA A 233 -4.10 13.96 1.89
N TRP A 234 -3.42 13.11 2.67
CA TRP A 234 -3.64 11.65 2.65
C TRP A 234 -4.09 11.06 3.98
N LEU A 235 -3.86 11.74 5.11
CA LEU A 235 -4.28 11.29 6.45
C LEU A 235 -5.80 11.03 6.54
N PRO A 236 -6.70 11.85 5.95
CA PRO A 236 -8.13 11.58 5.96
C PRO A 236 -8.55 10.26 5.31
N TYR A 237 -7.63 9.62 4.57
CA TYR A 237 -7.86 8.39 3.82
C TYR A 237 -6.95 7.25 4.29
N ALA A 238 -6.21 7.43 5.40
CA ALA A 238 -5.23 6.48 5.87
C ALA A 238 -5.83 5.44 6.84
N PRO A 239 -5.82 4.13 6.50
CA PRO A 239 -6.37 3.10 7.37
C PRO A 239 -5.66 3.06 8.74
N GLU A 240 -4.35 3.27 8.77
CA GLU A 240 -3.54 3.19 9.99
C GLU A 240 -3.81 4.35 10.97
N ALA A 241 -4.46 5.41 10.51
CA ALA A 241 -4.94 6.53 11.32
C ALA A 241 -6.40 6.34 11.80
N HIS A 242 -6.97 5.14 11.62
CA HIS A 242 -8.38 4.86 11.85
C HIS A 242 -9.34 5.74 11.05
N ALA A 243 -8.92 6.14 9.85
CA ALA A 243 -9.74 6.99 8.99
C ALA A 243 -11.03 6.28 8.57
N ARG A 244 -12.07 7.08 8.39
CA ARG A 244 -13.32 6.74 7.69
C ARG A 244 -13.87 8.01 7.07
N PHE A 245 -14.45 7.92 5.88
CA PHE A 245 -14.90 9.09 5.13
C PHE A 245 -16.09 8.75 4.24
N PRO A 246 -16.99 9.69 3.92
CA PRO A 246 -18.01 9.47 2.91
C PRO A 246 -17.38 9.54 1.50
N LEU A 247 -17.90 8.76 0.56
CA LEU A 247 -17.47 8.81 -0.84
C LEU A 247 -18.07 10.03 -1.53
N THR A 248 -17.33 10.63 -2.47
CA THR A 248 -17.93 11.63 -3.37
C THR A 248 -18.82 10.92 -4.37
N LEU A 249 -20.03 11.45 -4.61
CA LEU A 249 -20.94 10.95 -5.63
C LEU A 249 -20.92 11.89 -6.83
N LEU A 250 -20.69 11.33 -8.01
CA LEU A 250 -20.75 12.03 -9.29
C LEU A 250 -21.93 11.50 -10.12
N GLY A 251 -22.53 12.37 -10.92
CA GLY A 251 -23.32 11.98 -12.06
C GLY A 251 -22.40 11.94 -13.27
N LEU A 252 -22.24 10.75 -13.86
CA LEU A 252 -21.55 10.55 -15.13
C LEU A 252 -22.59 10.52 -16.25
N ARG A 253 -22.42 11.35 -17.28
CA ARG A 253 -23.40 11.42 -18.38
C ARG A 253 -23.54 10.06 -19.06
N GLU A 254 -24.79 9.62 -19.25
CA GLU A 254 -25.13 8.24 -19.65
C GLU A 254 -24.38 7.77 -20.91
N ASP A 255 -24.18 8.65 -21.89
CA ASP A 255 -23.51 8.35 -23.16
C ASP A 255 -21.99 8.15 -23.07
N THR A 256 -21.40 8.42 -21.90
CA THR A 256 -19.95 8.27 -21.64
C THR A 256 -19.63 7.13 -20.68
N VAL A 257 -20.65 6.41 -20.20
CA VAL A 257 -20.51 5.34 -19.20
C VAL A 257 -19.92 4.09 -19.85
N ILE A 258 -18.93 3.52 -19.20
CA ILE A 258 -18.44 2.17 -19.48
C ILE A 258 -18.74 1.30 -18.27
N ASP A 259 -19.55 0.26 -18.48
CA ASP A 259 -19.90 -0.76 -17.50
C ASP A 259 -19.47 -2.14 -18.03
N GLU A 260 -18.80 -2.92 -17.18
CA GLU A 260 -18.51 -4.33 -17.46
C GLU A 260 -18.76 -5.19 -16.22
N GLY A 261 -19.51 -6.29 -16.36
CA GLY A 261 -19.90 -7.14 -15.24
C GLY A 261 -21.11 -6.61 -14.46
N ASP A 262 -21.21 -6.96 -13.18
CA ASP A 262 -22.27 -6.47 -12.29
C ASP A 262 -21.81 -5.23 -11.52
N THR A 263 -22.37 -4.07 -11.88
CA THR A 263 -22.15 -2.78 -11.23
C THR A 263 -23.38 -2.24 -10.51
N ALA A 264 -24.44 -3.05 -10.35
CA ALA A 264 -25.72 -2.61 -9.81
C ALA A 264 -25.62 -2.10 -8.35
N ALA A 265 -24.58 -2.52 -7.62
CA ALA A 265 -24.30 -2.01 -6.28
C ALA A 265 -23.99 -0.51 -6.25
N LEU A 266 -23.39 0.04 -7.33
CA LEU A 266 -23.05 1.46 -7.42
C LEU A 266 -24.30 2.33 -7.43
N ASP A 267 -25.35 1.90 -8.13
CA ASP A 267 -26.61 2.64 -8.26
C ASP A 267 -27.36 2.79 -6.92
N ARG A 268 -27.05 1.95 -5.93
CA ARG A 268 -27.66 1.97 -4.59
C ARG A 268 -26.93 2.89 -3.59
N LEU A 269 -25.92 3.61 -4.04
CA LEU A 269 -25.12 4.51 -3.18
C LEU A 269 -25.74 5.92 -3.05
N GLY A 270 -26.69 6.27 -3.91
CA GLY A 270 -27.34 7.58 -3.98
C GLY A 270 -28.34 7.66 -5.13
N SER A 271 -28.58 8.85 -5.66
CA SER A 271 -29.49 9.06 -6.79
C SER A 271 -28.84 9.98 -7.82
N ALA A 272 -28.97 9.65 -9.10
CA ALA A 272 -28.51 10.47 -10.22
C ALA A 272 -29.71 11.10 -10.95
N PRO A 273 -29.57 12.33 -11.47
CA PRO A 273 -30.62 12.95 -12.28
C PRO A 273 -30.79 12.23 -13.64
N PRO A 274 -31.92 12.43 -14.34
CA PRO A 274 -32.12 11.86 -15.68
C PRO A 274 -30.98 12.23 -16.64
N GLY A 275 -30.52 11.26 -17.43
CA GLY A 275 -29.38 11.43 -18.35
C GLY A 275 -27.99 11.22 -17.72
N TYR A 276 -27.95 10.86 -16.43
CA TYR A 276 -26.70 10.54 -15.72
C TYR A 276 -26.81 9.20 -14.99
N ARG A 277 -25.69 8.48 -14.95
CA ARG A 277 -25.46 7.32 -14.07
C ARG A 277 -24.68 7.74 -12.85
N LEU A 278 -24.96 7.08 -11.73
CA LEU A 278 -24.23 7.30 -10.50
C LEU A 278 -22.83 6.70 -10.60
N LEU A 279 -21.82 7.50 -10.27
CA LEU A 279 -20.42 7.08 -10.18
C LEU A 279 -19.85 7.55 -8.83
N PRO A 280 -19.60 6.65 -7.87
CA PRO A 280 -18.84 7.01 -6.68
C PRO A 280 -17.37 7.24 -7.07
N ALA A 281 -16.71 8.14 -6.35
CA ALA A 281 -15.29 8.41 -6.53
C ALA A 281 -14.59 8.55 -5.18
N HIS A 282 -13.35 8.06 -5.12
CA HIS A 282 -12.48 8.28 -3.98
C HIS A 282 -12.13 9.78 -3.91
N PRO A 283 -12.41 10.50 -2.80
CA PRO A 283 -12.19 11.94 -2.74
C PRO A 283 -10.74 12.35 -3.05
N TRP A 284 -9.76 11.63 -2.50
CA TRP A 284 -8.34 11.87 -2.83
C TRP A 284 -8.02 11.74 -4.33
N GLN A 285 -8.62 10.77 -5.02
CA GLN A 285 -8.38 10.60 -6.46
C GLN A 285 -8.95 11.76 -7.27
N LEU A 286 -10.09 12.33 -6.84
CA LEU A 286 -10.63 13.53 -7.49
C LEU A 286 -9.72 14.74 -7.34
N ASP A 287 -9.04 14.87 -6.20
CA ASP A 287 -8.07 15.95 -5.98
C ASP A 287 -6.82 15.74 -6.85
N LEU A 288 -6.31 14.50 -6.92
CA LEU A 288 -5.14 14.14 -7.73
C LEU A 288 -5.40 14.32 -9.23
N ALA A 289 -6.58 13.92 -9.71
CA ALA A 289 -6.99 14.01 -11.11
C ALA A 289 -7.74 15.31 -11.45
N ALA A 290 -7.79 16.30 -10.54
CA ALA A 290 -8.63 17.49 -10.70
C ALA A 290 -8.36 18.25 -12.01
N ARG A 291 -7.09 18.37 -12.41
CA ARG A 291 -6.69 19.03 -13.66
C ARG A 291 -7.24 18.29 -14.88
N ASP A 292 -7.09 16.97 -14.91
CA ASP A 292 -7.48 16.13 -16.06
C ASP A 292 -9.00 16.01 -16.18
N LEU A 293 -9.71 16.06 -15.04
CA LEU A 293 -11.17 15.98 -14.99
C LEU A 293 -11.87 17.33 -15.18
N ALA A 294 -11.15 18.46 -15.09
CA ALA A 294 -11.74 19.79 -15.18
C ALA A 294 -12.58 20.02 -16.46
N PRO A 295 -12.15 19.60 -17.67
CA PRO A 295 -12.96 19.75 -18.88
C PRO A 295 -14.31 19.02 -18.80
N ALA A 296 -14.32 17.80 -18.24
CA ALA A 296 -15.55 17.00 -18.11
C ALA A 296 -16.56 17.59 -17.11
N PHE A 297 -16.08 18.29 -16.08
CA PHE A 297 -16.97 19.09 -15.23
C PHE A 297 -17.47 20.35 -15.94
N ALA A 298 -16.64 21.00 -16.76
CA ALA A 298 -17.01 22.23 -17.44
C ALA A 298 -18.06 22.02 -18.55
N ASP A 299 -18.00 20.88 -19.26
CA ASP A 299 -18.93 20.55 -20.34
C ASP A 299 -20.12 19.67 -19.92
N GLY A 300 -20.24 19.35 -18.63
CA GLY A 300 -21.36 18.60 -18.06
C GLY A 300 -21.30 17.09 -18.25
N ARG A 301 -20.18 16.52 -18.72
CA ARG A 301 -19.98 15.06 -18.67
C ARG A 301 -19.93 14.52 -17.23
N LEU A 302 -19.46 15.33 -16.29
CA LEU A 302 -19.48 15.06 -14.85
C LEU A 302 -20.23 16.16 -14.10
N VAL A 303 -21.07 15.76 -13.15
CA VAL A 303 -21.70 16.66 -12.17
C VAL A 303 -21.47 16.15 -10.76
N ARG A 304 -21.29 17.04 -9.78
CA ARG A 304 -21.18 16.66 -8.36
C ARG A 304 -22.57 16.48 -7.76
N LEU A 305 -22.81 15.34 -7.13
CA LEU A 305 -24.09 14.98 -6.49
C LEU A 305 -24.02 14.98 -4.96
N GLY A 306 -22.90 15.42 -4.39
CA GLY A 306 -22.64 15.40 -2.95
C GLY A 306 -21.84 14.17 -2.54
N THR A 307 -22.23 13.55 -1.41
CA THR A 307 -21.50 12.42 -0.83
C THR A 307 -22.46 11.32 -0.38
N THR A 308 -21.93 10.12 -0.13
CA THR A 308 -22.72 9.05 0.49
C THR A 308 -23.21 9.47 1.87
N GLY A 309 -24.46 9.12 2.21
CA GLY A 309 -25.03 9.37 3.55
C GLY A 309 -24.42 8.54 4.69
N PHE A 310 -23.36 7.78 4.41
CA PHE A 310 -22.65 6.93 5.34
C PHE A 310 -21.15 6.94 4.99
N PRO A 311 -20.26 6.72 5.97
CA PRO A 311 -18.84 6.60 5.71
C PRO A 311 -18.48 5.20 5.20
N VAL A 312 -17.38 5.14 4.46
CA VAL A 312 -16.64 3.91 4.13
C VAL A 312 -15.33 3.88 4.90
N TRP A 313 -14.77 2.68 5.04
CA TRP A 313 -13.53 2.43 5.75
C TRP A 313 -12.45 1.99 4.77
N PRO A 314 -11.35 2.74 4.60
CA PRO A 314 -10.24 2.28 3.78
C PRO A 314 -9.62 1.02 4.39
N THR A 315 -9.31 0.04 3.55
CA THR A 315 -8.58 -1.17 3.93
C THR A 315 -7.07 -0.91 3.89
N ALA A 316 -6.25 -1.91 4.22
CA ALA A 316 -4.78 -1.81 4.12
C ALA A 316 -4.28 -1.43 2.70
N ALA A 317 -5.09 -1.67 1.66
CA ALA A 317 -4.79 -1.26 0.29
C ALA A 317 -5.06 0.23 0.00
N ILE A 318 -5.60 0.97 0.97
CA ILE A 318 -5.98 2.40 0.90
C ILE A 318 -7.14 2.66 -0.07
N ARG A 319 -6.94 2.38 -1.36
CA ARG A 319 -7.91 2.63 -2.45
C ARG A 319 -9.10 1.68 -2.46
N THR A 320 -9.01 0.58 -1.72
CA THR A 320 -10.15 -0.31 -1.50
C THR A 320 -10.81 0.12 -0.20
N VAL A 321 -12.12 0.36 -0.24
CA VAL A 321 -12.91 0.75 0.92
C VAL A 321 -14.02 -0.27 1.16
N TYR A 322 -14.36 -0.47 2.43
CA TYR A 322 -15.46 -1.33 2.87
C TYR A 322 -16.62 -0.49 3.42
N ALA A 323 -17.83 -0.85 3.04
CA ALA A 323 -19.07 -0.33 3.60
C ALA A 323 -19.79 -1.44 4.41
N PRO A 324 -19.50 -1.60 5.72
CA PRO A 324 -20.00 -2.73 6.50
C PRO A 324 -21.52 -2.87 6.52
N GLY A 325 -22.26 -1.75 6.61
CA GLY A 325 -23.73 -1.77 6.60
C GLY A 325 -24.34 -2.31 5.30
N ARG A 326 -23.56 -2.36 4.22
CA ARG A 326 -23.96 -2.84 2.89
C ARG A 326 -23.26 -4.12 2.46
N ASP A 327 -22.32 -4.59 3.28
CA ASP A 327 -21.38 -5.66 2.95
C ASP A 327 -20.83 -5.54 1.51
N LEU A 328 -20.20 -4.39 1.25
CA LEU A 328 -19.75 -4.01 -0.09
C LEU A 328 -18.34 -3.44 -0.04
N PHE A 329 -17.48 -3.97 -0.90
CA PHE A 329 -16.16 -3.40 -1.17
C PHE A 329 -16.17 -2.64 -2.49
N LEU A 330 -15.54 -1.48 -2.49
CA LEU A 330 -15.29 -0.69 -3.70
C LEU A 330 -13.79 -0.44 -3.80
N LYS A 331 -13.20 -0.85 -4.92
CA LYS A 331 -11.78 -0.62 -5.22
C LYS A 331 -11.68 0.47 -6.26
N PHE A 332 -11.08 1.59 -5.88
CA PHE A 332 -10.93 2.76 -6.73
C PHE A 332 -9.57 2.79 -7.40
N SER A 333 -9.46 3.52 -8.50
CA SER A 333 -8.18 4.03 -8.97
C SER A 333 -7.64 5.07 -7.98
N LEU A 334 -6.33 5.09 -7.79
CA LEU A 334 -5.64 6.06 -6.94
C LEU A 334 -4.23 6.33 -7.49
N ASP A 335 -3.99 7.53 -8.01
CA ASP A 335 -2.74 7.95 -8.64
C ASP A 335 -1.65 8.30 -7.62
N VAL A 336 -1.39 7.34 -6.74
CA VAL A 336 -0.38 7.41 -5.68
C VAL A 336 0.48 6.17 -5.76
N ARG A 337 1.80 6.37 -5.78
CA ARG A 337 2.75 5.27 -5.63
C ARG A 337 2.68 4.76 -4.18
N ILE A 338 2.26 3.52 -4.03
CA ILE A 338 2.24 2.79 -2.74
C ILE A 338 3.11 1.57 -2.93
N THR A 339 4.20 1.50 -2.15
CA THR A 339 5.33 0.61 -2.38
C THR A 339 5.93 0.79 -3.78
N ASN A 340 5.89 -0.23 -4.63
CA ASN A 340 6.56 -0.23 -5.93
C ASN A 340 5.66 0.20 -7.09
N ASP A 341 4.38 0.47 -6.86
CA ASP A 341 3.41 0.65 -7.95
C ASP A 341 2.46 1.83 -7.70
N ILE A 342 2.10 2.50 -8.79
CA ILE A 342 1.02 3.48 -8.80
C ILE A 342 -0.28 2.70 -8.73
N ARG A 343 -1.12 3.00 -7.74
CA ARG A 343 -2.33 2.23 -7.51
C ARG A 343 -3.50 2.66 -8.41
N ARG A 344 -3.21 2.79 -9.70
CA ARG A 344 -4.18 2.97 -10.77
C ARG A 344 -4.90 1.66 -11.06
N LEU A 345 -6.14 1.74 -11.52
CA LEU A 345 -6.81 0.62 -12.17
C LEU A 345 -6.55 0.72 -13.66
N TRP A 346 -5.52 0.02 -14.13
CA TRP A 346 -5.10 0.07 -15.52
C TRP A 346 -6.15 -0.55 -16.43
N ARG A 347 -6.38 0.06 -17.60
CA ARG A 347 -7.37 -0.41 -18.56
C ARG A 347 -7.12 -1.84 -19.00
N HIS A 348 -5.85 -2.20 -19.21
CA HIS A 348 -5.48 -3.56 -19.62
C HIS A 348 -5.75 -4.63 -18.54
N ASP A 349 -5.77 -4.25 -17.26
CA ASP A 349 -6.16 -5.14 -16.15
C ASP A 349 -7.68 -5.24 -16.05
N LEU A 350 -8.38 -4.12 -16.19
CA LEU A 350 -9.85 -4.07 -16.18
C LEU A 350 -10.46 -4.94 -17.29
N LEU A 351 -9.89 -4.91 -18.50
CA LEU A 351 -10.30 -5.77 -19.62
C LEU A 351 -10.14 -7.27 -19.36
N LYS A 352 -9.31 -7.66 -18.38
CA LYS A 352 -9.08 -9.06 -18.00
C LYS A 352 -9.80 -9.44 -16.71
N LEU A 353 -10.44 -8.48 -16.05
CA LEU A 353 -11.00 -8.63 -14.70
C LEU A 353 -12.02 -9.77 -14.66
N ARG A 354 -12.98 -9.79 -15.58
CA ARG A 354 -14.03 -10.83 -15.63
C ARG A 354 -13.48 -12.23 -15.91
N THR A 355 -12.51 -12.33 -16.83
CA THR A 355 -11.87 -13.62 -17.14
C THR A 355 -11.10 -14.15 -15.94
N THR A 356 -10.34 -13.28 -15.27
CA THR A 356 -9.55 -13.62 -14.08
C THR A 356 -10.47 -14.03 -12.93
N ASP A 357 -11.51 -13.25 -12.68
CA ASP A 357 -12.50 -13.53 -11.64
C ASP A 357 -13.22 -14.87 -11.89
N THR A 358 -13.66 -15.11 -13.13
CA THR A 358 -14.32 -16.37 -13.50
C THR A 358 -13.39 -17.57 -13.31
N ALA A 359 -12.12 -17.45 -13.71
CA ALA A 359 -11.13 -18.50 -13.54
C ALA A 359 -10.88 -18.79 -12.05
N ALA A 360 -10.72 -17.74 -11.23
CA ALA A 360 -10.54 -17.87 -9.79
C ALA A 360 -11.78 -18.51 -9.13
N ARG A 361 -12.98 -17.99 -9.37
CA ARG A 361 -14.22 -18.58 -8.86
C ARG A 361 -14.37 -20.06 -9.22
N THR A 362 -13.99 -20.43 -10.44
CA THR A 362 -14.04 -21.82 -10.91
C THR A 362 -13.02 -22.69 -10.17
N ALA A 363 -11.79 -22.20 -9.97
CA ALA A 363 -10.75 -22.93 -9.24
C ALA A 363 -11.08 -23.13 -7.75
N PHE A 364 -11.79 -22.17 -7.15
CA PHE A 364 -12.24 -22.25 -5.75
C PHE A 364 -13.56 -23.02 -5.59
N ALA A 365 -14.28 -23.31 -6.67
CA ALA A 365 -15.55 -24.03 -6.59
C ALA A 365 -15.35 -25.44 -5.99
N GLY A 366 -16.02 -25.71 -4.87
CA GLY A 366 -15.95 -27.00 -4.18
C GLY A 366 -14.75 -27.15 -3.23
N LEU A 367 -13.91 -26.13 -3.06
CA LEU A 367 -12.90 -26.09 -2.01
C LEU A 367 -13.51 -25.52 -0.72
N ASP A 368 -12.91 -25.86 0.43
CA ASP A 368 -13.18 -25.21 1.72
C ASP A 368 -12.43 -23.87 1.82
N ALA A 369 -12.69 -23.01 0.83
CA ALA A 369 -12.08 -21.70 0.67
C ALA A 369 -13.03 -20.79 -0.13
N ALA A 370 -12.93 -19.48 0.10
CA ALA A 370 -13.75 -18.49 -0.60
C ALA A 370 -12.89 -17.54 -1.43
N TRP A 371 -13.39 -17.24 -2.62
CA TRP A 371 -12.89 -16.16 -3.46
C TRP A 371 -13.84 -14.97 -3.37
N GLN A 372 -13.32 -13.81 -2.96
CA GLN A 372 -14.08 -12.57 -2.91
C GLN A 372 -14.10 -11.93 -4.30
N SER A 373 -15.21 -12.10 -5.03
CA SER A 373 -15.25 -11.80 -6.47
C SER A 373 -15.21 -10.32 -6.78
N ASP A 374 -14.47 -9.95 -7.82
CA ASP A 374 -14.57 -8.64 -8.46
C ASP A 374 -15.68 -8.71 -9.52
N ARG A 375 -16.91 -8.39 -9.09
CA ARG A 375 -18.16 -8.57 -9.86
C ARG A 375 -18.18 -7.77 -11.16
N GLY A 376 -17.57 -6.60 -11.18
CA GLY A 376 -17.62 -5.70 -12.32
C GLY A 376 -16.98 -4.36 -12.03
N HIS A 377 -16.93 -3.50 -13.03
CA HIS A 377 -16.42 -2.14 -12.88
C HIS A 377 -17.20 -1.14 -13.71
N ARG A 378 -17.27 0.09 -13.19
CA ARG A 378 -17.79 1.26 -13.90
C ARG A 378 -16.68 2.29 -14.07
N THR A 379 -16.64 2.94 -15.22
CA THR A 379 -15.75 4.06 -15.50
C THR A 379 -16.34 4.99 -16.58
N ALA A 380 -15.58 6.00 -16.99
CA ALA A 380 -15.92 6.92 -18.08
C ALA A 380 -15.00 6.71 -19.29
N ASP A 381 -15.53 6.82 -20.51
CA ASP A 381 -14.75 6.67 -21.75
C ASP A 381 -13.56 7.64 -21.88
N PHE A 382 -13.72 8.87 -21.39
CA PHE A 382 -12.73 9.94 -21.42
C PHE A 382 -11.73 9.90 -20.26
N ALA A 383 -11.96 9.07 -19.24
CA ALA A 383 -11.14 8.98 -18.03
C ALA A 383 -11.13 7.54 -17.48
N HIS A 384 -10.93 6.59 -18.40
CA HIS A 384 -11.15 5.16 -18.18
C HIS A 384 -10.41 4.61 -16.96
N GLU A 385 -9.19 5.08 -16.70
CA GLU A 385 -8.37 4.60 -15.60
C GLU A 385 -8.52 5.47 -14.36
N GLN A 386 -8.68 6.79 -14.50
CA GLN A 386 -8.75 7.73 -13.37
C GLN A 386 -10.06 7.61 -12.58
N LEU A 387 -11.16 7.26 -13.27
CA LEU A 387 -12.51 7.19 -12.68
C LEU A 387 -12.99 5.75 -12.43
N ALA A 388 -12.17 4.75 -12.71
CA ALA A 388 -12.56 3.37 -12.51
C ALA A 388 -12.88 3.05 -11.04
N VAL A 389 -13.99 2.36 -10.84
CA VAL A 389 -14.38 1.71 -9.59
C VAL A 389 -14.77 0.26 -9.87
N VAL A 390 -14.12 -0.66 -9.17
CA VAL A 390 -14.44 -2.09 -9.17
C VAL A 390 -15.36 -2.40 -8.00
N VAL A 391 -16.45 -3.10 -8.29
CA VAL A 391 -17.40 -3.66 -7.31
C VAL A 391 -16.91 -5.03 -6.89
N ARG A 392 -16.64 -5.19 -5.59
CA ARG A 392 -16.18 -6.45 -5.02
C ARG A 392 -17.21 -7.02 -4.04
N ASP A 393 -17.29 -8.35 -3.98
CA ASP A 393 -18.11 -9.08 -3.01
C ASP A 393 -17.89 -8.62 -1.57
N GLY A 394 -18.94 -8.74 -0.76
CA GLY A 394 -18.87 -8.55 0.68
C GLY A 394 -18.02 -9.63 1.36
N LEU A 395 -18.05 -9.70 2.69
CA LEU A 395 -17.43 -10.79 3.43
C LEU A 395 -18.46 -11.83 3.87
N ARG A 396 -19.68 -11.42 4.22
CA ARG A 396 -20.60 -12.24 5.01
C ARG A 396 -20.99 -13.53 4.31
N ASP A 397 -21.25 -13.46 3.00
CA ASP A 397 -21.64 -14.62 2.20
C ASP A 397 -20.49 -15.63 2.00
N HIS A 398 -19.26 -15.26 2.37
CA HIS A 398 -18.07 -16.10 2.26
C HIS A 398 -17.60 -16.67 3.61
N LEU A 399 -18.25 -16.28 4.71
CA LEU A 399 -17.83 -16.66 6.05
C LEU A 399 -18.70 -17.81 6.58
N PRO A 400 -18.09 -18.85 7.17
CA PRO A 400 -18.84 -19.78 8.01
C PRO A 400 -19.53 -19.05 9.17
N PRO A 401 -20.63 -19.60 9.71
CA PRO A 401 -21.29 -19.05 10.88
C PRO A 401 -20.31 -18.80 12.04
N ASP A 402 -20.52 -17.71 12.77
CA ASP A 402 -19.75 -17.33 13.97
C ASP A 402 -18.23 -17.15 13.75
N THR A 403 -17.80 -16.93 12.50
CA THR A 403 -16.40 -16.63 12.19
C THR A 403 -16.15 -15.13 12.07
N THR A 404 -15.00 -14.69 12.56
CA THR A 404 -14.53 -13.31 12.42
C THR A 404 -13.34 -13.29 11.46
N PRO A 405 -13.42 -12.60 10.31
CA PRO A 405 -12.29 -12.48 9.41
C PRO A 405 -11.28 -11.48 9.95
N TYR A 406 -10.01 -11.75 9.68
CA TYR A 406 -8.90 -10.85 9.95
C TYR A 406 -8.00 -10.77 8.72
N LEU A 407 -7.44 -9.60 8.46
CA LEU A 407 -6.35 -9.47 7.51
C LEU A 407 -5.14 -10.25 8.03
N ALA A 408 -4.67 -11.25 7.28
CA ALA A 408 -3.57 -12.12 7.70
C ALA A 408 -2.29 -11.35 8.08
N ALA A 409 -1.96 -10.29 7.32
CA ALA A 409 -0.80 -9.45 7.61
C ALA A 409 -0.92 -8.70 8.94
N ALA A 410 -2.13 -8.40 9.41
CA ALA A 410 -2.35 -7.71 10.67
C ALA A 410 -2.06 -8.60 11.89
N LEU A 411 -2.23 -9.92 11.74
CA LEU A 411 -1.99 -10.88 12.82
C LEU A 411 -0.53 -10.84 13.30
N VAL A 412 0.41 -10.59 12.38
CA VAL A 412 1.85 -10.51 12.68
C VAL A 412 2.31 -9.10 13.05
N GLU A 413 1.45 -8.11 12.84
CA GLU A 413 1.67 -6.73 13.28
C GLU A 413 1.39 -6.57 14.77
N GLY A 414 0.32 -7.21 15.27
CA GLY A 414 -0.17 -7.01 16.63
C GLY A 414 -1.13 -5.83 16.72
N PHE A 415 -2.29 -6.02 17.36
CA PHE A 415 -3.28 -4.98 17.63
C PHE A 415 -4.24 -5.42 18.73
N ASP A 416 -4.99 -4.49 19.31
CA ASP A 416 -5.99 -4.80 20.35
C ASP A 416 -7.12 -5.66 19.78
N GLY A 417 -7.30 -6.86 20.30
CA GLY A 417 -8.23 -7.85 19.74
C GLY A 417 -7.61 -8.75 18.68
N ASN A 418 -6.27 -8.75 18.51
CA ASN A 418 -5.58 -9.77 17.73
C ASN A 418 -5.79 -11.16 18.36
N PRO A 419 -6.27 -12.16 17.60
CA PRO A 419 -6.53 -13.49 18.12
C PRO A 419 -5.27 -14.29 18.46
N TRP A 420 -4.09 -13.87 18.00
CA TRP A 420 -2.82 -14.47 18.40
C TRP A 420 -2.29 -13.79 19.67
N PRO A 421 -1.93 -14.57 20.71
CA PRO A 421 -1.43 -14.02 21.96
C PRO A 421 -0.14 -13.23 21.69
N PRO A 422 0.08 -12.10 22.39
CA PRO A 422 1.37 -11.45 22.34
C PRO A 422 2.45 -12.44 22.80
N PRO A 423 3.64 -12.43 22.17
CA PRO A 423 4.76 -13.26 22.61
C PRO A 423 5.02 -13.07 24.10
N PRO A 424 5.40 -14.13 24.83
CA PRO A 424 5.71 -14.02 26.24
C PRO A 424 6.86 -13.02 26.44
N ASN A 425 6.60 -11.93 27.17
CA ASN A 425 7.63 -10.99 27.60
C ASN A 425 8.72 -11.78 28.35
N ARG A 426 9.89 -11.94 27.74
CA ARG A 426 11.07 -12.42 28.47
C ARG A 426 11.67 -11.22 29.20
N PRO A 427 11.62 -11.14 30.55
CA PRO A 427 12.29 -10.05 31.25
C PRO A 427 13.80 -10.12 30.95
N PRO A 428 14.49 -8.97 30.83
CA PRO A 428 15.93 -8.96 30.65
C PRO A 428 16.59 -9.51 31.92
N GLY A 429 17.26 -10.65 31.81
CA GLY A 429 18.16 -11.16 32.85
C GLY A 429 17.49 -11.77 34.09
N GLY A 430 16.80 -12.89 33.93
CA GLY A 430 16.59 -13.83 35.03
C GLY A 430 17.64 -14.94 34.99
N GLY A 431 18.77 -14.76 35.68
CA GLY A 431 19.79 -15.79 35.82
C GLY A 431 19.17 -17.09 36.36
N ARG A 432 19.39 -18.20 35.66
CA ARG A 432 19.06 -19.52 36.21
C ARG A 432 19.99 -19.76 37.39
N THR A 433 19.50 -19.59 38.61
CA THR A 433 20.13 -20.22 39.75
C THR A 433 19.93 -21.73 39.60
N CYS A 434 20.98 -22.44 39.18
CA CYS A 434 21.08 -23.87 39.44
C CYS A 434 20.98 -24.07 40.95
N ARG A 435 19.87 -24.65 41.43
CA ARG A 435 19.89 -25.33 42.72
C ARG A 435 20.46 -26.73 42.50
N ARG A 436 21.35 -27.09 43.41
CA ARG A 436 22.20 -28.28 43.44
C ARG A 436 21.46 -29.59 43.25
#